data_AF-A0A9D5A902-F1
#
_entry.id   AF-A0A9D5A902-F1
#
_cell.length_a   1.000
_cell.length_b   1.000
_cell.length_c   1.000
_cell.angle_alpha   90.00
_cell.angle_beta   90.00
_cell.angle_gamma   90.00
#
_symmetry.space_group_name_H-M   'P 1'
#
loop_
_entity.id
_entity.type
_entity.pdbx_description
1 polymer ?
#
loop_
_entity_poly.entity_id
_entity_poly.type
_entity_poly.pdbx_seq_one_letter_code
_entity_poly.pdbx_strand_id
1 'polypeptide(L)'
;MLRTACDLGSSQHPSVQCLHALTVAQAEQGEIDGYSINTPPCNHTSSSLRRGLNGRYPWMYRAYDPCTERYSDVYFNRPEVQKAFHANVTGISYAWKACSDILWNYWSDSPLSMLPIYQELINDGL
;
A
#
# COMPACT_ATOMS: atom_id res chain seq x y z
N MET A 1 -13.33 19.63 6.62
CA MET A 1 -14.01 19.08 5.43
C MET A 1 -13.92 17.56 5.35
N LEU A 2 -12.74 16.94 5.55
CA LEU A 2 -12.60 15.47 5.58
C LEU A 2 -13.58 14.77 6.52
N ARG A 3 -13.57 15.13 7.81
CA ARG A 3 -14.45 14.53 8.82
C ARG A 3 -15.94 14.67 8.48
N THR A 4 -16.36 15.75 7.83
CA THR A 4 -17.77 15.91 7.46
C THR A 4 -18.14 15.13 6.20
N ALA A 5 -17.20 14.94 5.28
CA ALA A 5 -17.45 14.34 3.97
C ALA A 5 -17.22 12.82 3.93
N CYS A 6 -16.32 12.31 4.78
CA CYS A 6 -15.82 10.93 4.72
C CYS A 6 -16.16 10.08 5.95
N ASP A 7 -16.60 10.68 7.06
CA ASP A 7 -16.84 9.94 8.30
C ASP A 7 -18.00 8.95 8.13
N LEU A 8 -17.80 7.72 8.61
CA LEU A 8 -18.70 6.56 8.45
C LEU A 8 -18.95 6.08 7.00
N GLY A 9 -18.27 6.65 6.01
CA GLY A 9 -18.35 6.22 4.61
C GLY A 9 -17.52 4.96 4.32
N SER A 10 -17.78 4.32 3.18
CA SER A 10 -16.92 3.24 2.70
C SER A 10 -15.57 3.80 2.25
N SER A 11 -14.48 3.17 2.70
CA SER A 11 -13.14 3.47 2.22
C SER A 11 -12.91 2.99 0.78
N GLN A 12 -13.53 1.85 0.40
CA GLN A 12 -13.44 1.29 -0.94
C GLN A 12 -14.38 2.01 -1.93
N HIS A 13 -15.52 2.50 -1.43
CA HIS A 13 -16.55 3.19 -2.22
C HIS A 13 -16.88 4.57 -1.62
N PRO A 14 -15.92 5.50 -1.59
CA PRO A 14 -16.15 6.83 -1.04
C PRO A 14 -17.15 7.62 -1.90
N SER A 15 -17.92 8.49 -1.26
CA SER A 15 -18.78 9.44 -1.96
C SER A 15 -17.95 10.43 -2.78
N VAL A 16 -18.56 11.05 -3.81
CA VAL A 16 -17.89 12.08 -4.62
C VAL A 16 -17.39 13.24 -3.73
N GLN A 17 -18.16 13.61 -2.71
CA GLN A 17 -17.77 14.65 -1.74
C GLN A 17 -16.55 14.22 -0.93
N CYS A 18 -16.49 12.95 -0.50
CA CYS A 18 -15.34 12.41 0.21
C CYS A 18 -14.10 12.37 -0.69
N LEU A 19 -14.23 11.88 -1.94
CA LEU A 19 -13.15 11.86 -2.92
C LEU A 19 -12.57 13.27 -3.14
N HIS A 20 -13.42 14.28 -3.31
CA HIS A 20 -12.95 15.66 -3.43
C HIS A 20 -12.19 16.13 -2.18
N ALA A 21 -12.70 15.84 -0.98
CA ALA A 21 -12.02 16.18 0.26
C ALA A 21 -10.67 15.46 0.43
N LEU A 22 -10.58 14.19 0.00
CA LEU A 22 -9.35 13.41 0.00
C LEU A 22 -8.32 13.97 -0.99
N THR A 23 -8.73 14.36 -2.19
CA THR A 23 -7.84 14.99 -3.18
C THR A 23 -7.21 16.27 -2.65
N VAL A 24 -8.01 17.12 -1.98
CA VAL A 24 -7.49 18.34 -1.34
C VAL A 24 -6.49 17.99 -0.24
N ALA A 25 -6.83 17.02 0.62
CA ALA A 25 -5.96 16.59 1.70
C ALA A 25 -4.62 16.04 1.21
N GLN A 26 -4.64 15.23 0.13
CA GLN A 26 -3.43 14.66 -0.46
C GLN A 26 -2.55 15.75 -1.08
N ALA A 27 -3.15 16.78 -1.69
CA ALA A 27 -2.41 17.92 -2.20
C ALA A 27 -1.76 18.75 -1.07
N GLU A 28 -2.46 18.94 0.05
CA GLU A 28 -1.92 19.62 1.23
C GLU A 28 -0.79 18.84 1.92
N GLN A 29 -0.88 17.51 1.91
CA GLN A 29 0.16 16.63 2.46
C GLN A 29 1.49 16.77 1.71
N GLY A 30 1.43 16.96 0.38
CA GLY A 30 2.62 17.06 -0.47
C GLY A 30 3.40 15.74 -0.60
N GLU A 31 4.67 15.85 -1.01
CA GLU A 31 5.56 14.71 -1.30
C GLU A 31 6.15 14.12 0.00
N ILE A 32 5.29 13.47 0.80
CA ILE A 32 5.66 12.82 2.07
C ILE A 32 5.28 11.34 2.00
N ASP A 33 6.13 10.47 2.56
CA ASP A 33 5.77 9.07 2.77
C ASP A 33 4.74 8.94 3.91
N GLY A 34 3.52 8.48 3.59
CA GLY A 34 2.43 8.29 4.54
C GLY A 34 2.72 7.25 5.64
N TYR A 35 3.64 6.31 5.40
CA TYR A 35 4.05 5.32 6.39
C TYR A 35 5.15 5.83 7.32
N SER A 36 5.86 6.90 6.94
CA SER A 36 6.93 7.50 7.75
C SER A 36 7.15 8.97 7.38
N ILE A 37 6.43 9.85 8.07
CA ILE A 37 6.45 11.31 7.82
C ILE A 37 7.81 11.98 8.07
N ASN A 38 8.70 11.33 8.82
CA ASN A 38 10.00 11.88 9.21
C ASN A 38 11.15 11.40 8.31
N THR A 39 10.87 10.57 7.31
CA THR A 39 11.87 10.03 6.40
C THR A 39 11.73 10.63 5.01
N PRO A 40 12.84 10.85 4.29
CA PRO A 40 12.76 11.34 2.91
C PRO A 40 12.01 10.33 2.03
N PRO A 41 11.20 10.78 1.06
CA PRO A 41 10.50 9.89 0.14
C PRO A 41 11.46 9.16 -0.81
N CYS A 42 10.98 8.09 -1.43
CA CYS A 42 11.77 7.34 -2.40
C CYS A 42 11.89 8.08 -3.74
N ASN A 43 13.03 8.72 -4.01
CA ASN A 43 13.24 9.45 -5.26
C ASN A 43 13.52 8.52 -6.46
N HIS A 44 12.83 8.77 -7.59
CA HIS A 44 12.98 8.01 -8.84
C HIS A 44 14.42 8.00 -9.41
N THR A 45 15.17 9.08 -9.20
CA THR A 45 16.50 9.34 -9.78
C THR A 45 17.68 8.87 -8.92
N SER A 46 17.43 8.42 -7.69
CA SER A 46 18.48 8.03 -6.76
C SER A 46 18.95 6.61 -7.06
N SER A 47 20.01 6.48 -7.86
CA SER A 47 20.72 5.20 -8.12
C SER A 47 21.35 4.57 -6.86
N SER A 48 21.34 5.28 -5.73
CA SER A 48 21.85 4.79 -4.45
C SER A 48 20.71 4.36 -3.53
N LEU A 49 20.32 3.09 -3.65
CA LEU A 49 19.33 2.37 -2.83
C LEU A 49 19.74 2.18 -1.35
N ARG A 50 20.69 2.97 -0.84
CA ARG A 50 21.29 2.82 0.50
C ARG A 50 21.64 4.14 1.21
N ARG A 51 21.36 5.30 0.60
CA ARG A 51 21.65 6.59 1.23
C ARG A 51 20.48 6.98 2.14
N GLY A 52 20.70 6.94 3.46
CA GLY A 52 19.75 7.48 4.43
C GLY A 52 19.43 6.60 5.64
N LEU A 53 19.95 5.38 5.74
CA LEU A 53 19.69 4.47 6.87
C LEU A 53 20.36 4.89 8.20
N ASN A 54 20.71 6.16 8.37
CA ASN A 54 21.37 6.68 9.56
C ASN A 54 20.38 7.00 10.71
N GLY A 55 19.06 6.85 10.48
CA GLY A 55 18.06 6.94 11.53
C GLY A 55 18.05 5.68 12.40
N ARG A 56 18.63 5.74 13.59
CA ARG A 56 18.45 4.68 14.60
C ARG A 56 17.10 4.87 15.29
N TYR A 57 16.14 4.00 14.97
CA TYR A 57 14.87 3.92 15.68
C TYR A 57 14.94 2.78 16.71
N PRO A 58 14.79 3.04 18.02
CA PRO A 58 14.87 2.00 19.05
C PRO A 58 13.90 0.83 18.85
N TRP A 59 12.78 1.08 18.17
CA TRP A 59 11.72 0.12 17.89
C TRP A 59 11.88 -0.62 16.55
N MET A 60 12.93 -0.38 15.78
CA MET A 60 13.09 -1.01 14.47
C MET A 60 14.49 -1.58 14.27
N TYR A 61 14.53 -2.85 13.88
CA TYR A 61 15.78 -3.63 13.73
C TYR A 61 16.75 -3.02 12.68
N ARG A 62 16.26 -2.10 11.84
CA ARG A 62 17.03 -1.29 10.87
C ARG A 62 16.34 0.06 10.69
N ALA A 63 16.98 0.98 9.97
CA ALA A 63 16.31 2.20 9.53
C ALA A 63 15.22 1.89 8.49
N TYR A 64 14.23 2.79 8.40
CA TYR A 64 13.14 2.70 7.44
C TYR A 64 13.63 3.00 6.03
N ASP A 65 13.28 2.14 5.08
CA ASP A 65 13.58 2.32 3.66
C ASP A 65 12.25 2.44 2.88
N PRO A 66 11.88 3.64 2.40
CA PRO A 66 10.65 3.87 1.64
C PRO A 66 10.69 3.22 0.25
N CYS A 67 11.85 2.74 -0.21
CA CYS A 67 12.03 2.20 -1.57
C CYS A 67 11.86 0.68 -1.64
N THR A 68 11.47 0.00 -0.57
CA THR A 68 11.42 -1.48 -0.50
C THR A 68 10.55 -2.12 -1.57
N GLU A 69 9.40 -1.53 -1.90
CA GLU A 69 8.52 -2.01 -2.97
C GLU A 69 9.24 -2.06 -4.33
N ARG A 70 10.07 -1.06 -4.64
CA ARG A 70 10.86 -1.04 -5.89
C ARG A 70 11.85 -2.18 -5.96
N TYR A 71 12.43 -2.59 -4.82
CA TYR A 71 13.35 -3.71 -4.78
C TYR A 71 12.62 -5.02 -5.10
N SER A 72 11.43 -5.18 -4.53
CA SER A 72 10.54 -6.31 -4.80
C SER A 72 10.16 -6.36 -6.28
N ASP A 73 9.73 -5.24 -6.86
CA ASP A 73 9.39 -5.13 -8.30
C ASP A 73 10.54 -5.62 -9.19
N VAL A 74 11.77 -5.17 -8.92
CA VAL A 74 12.95 -5.59 -9.69
C VAL A 74 13.28 -7.06 -9.44
N TYR A 75 13.17 -7.54 -8.21
CA TYR A 75 13.56 -8.89 -7.84
C TYR A 75 12.59 -9.95 -8.41
N PHE A 76 11.28 -9.76 -8.24
CA PHE A 76 10.27 -10.73 -8.68
C PHE A 76 10.04 -10.76 -10.19
N ASN A 77 10.52 -9.75 -10.93
CA ASN A 77 10.51 -9.75 -12.40
C ASN A 77 11.76 -10.40 -13.03
N ARG A 78 12.71 -10.91 -12.23
CA ARG A 78 13.86 -11.66 -12.74
C ARG A 78 13.46 -13.08 -13.18
N PRO A 79 13.87 -13.53 -14.38
CA PRO A 79 13.54 -14.87 -14.86
C PRO A 79 14.02 -16.00 -13.93
N GLU A 80 15.21 -15.85 -13.35
CA GLU A 80 15.76 -16.83 -12.41
C GLU A 80 14.95 -16.92 -11.11
N VAL A 81 14.41 -15.80 -10.64
CA VAL A 81 13.55 -15.73 -9.45
C VAL A 81 12.20 -16.35 -9.77
N GLN A 82 11.55 -15.95 -10.88
CA GLN A 82 10.27 -16.54 -11.28
C GLN A 82 10.38 -18.06 -11.44
N LYS A 83 11.46 -18.55 -12.04
CA LYS A 83 11.74 -19.99 -12.16
C LYS A 83 11.88 -20.68 -10.80
N ALA A 84 12.62 -20.08 -9.86
CA ALA A 84 12.81 -20.64 -8.53
C ALA A 84 11.52 -20.71 -7.70
N PHE A 85 10.62 -19.75 -7.88
CA PHE A 85 9.30 -19.71 -7.23
C PHE A 85 8.23 -20.52 -7.97
N HIS A 86 8.57 -21.17 -9.09
CA HIS A 86 7.62 -21.79 -10.01
C HIS A 86 6.49 -20.82 -10.44
N ALA A 87 6.83 -19.54 -10.58
CA ALA A 87 5.94 -18.48 -11.04
C ALA A 87 6.08 -18.28 -12.56
N ASN A 88 5.05 -17.69 -13.19
CA ASN A 88 5.04 -17.39 -14.62
C ASN A 88 5.32 -18.60 -15.53
N VAL A 89 4.87 -19.80 -15.14
CA VAL A 89 5.11 -21.04 -15.89
C VAL A 89 4.48 -20.99 -17.28
N THR A 90 3.35 -20.30 -17.43
CA THR A 90 2.58 -20.19 -18.67
C THR A 90 2.92 -18.94 -19.50
N GLY A 91 3.85 -18.09 -19.06
CA GLY A 91 4.20 -16.87 -19.80
C GLY A 91 3.09 -15.80 -19.77
N ILE A 92 2.69 -15.35 -18.57
CA ILE A 92 1.77 -14.22 -18.42
C ILE A 92 2.33 -12.96 -19.09
N SER A 93 1.45 -12.17 -19.70
CA SER A 93 1.81 -11.04 -20.55
C SER A 93 2.16 -9.76 -19.79
N TYR A 94 2.01 -9.74 -18.48
CA TYR A 94 2.24 -8.58 -17.63
C TYR A 94 3.34 -8.87 -16.60
N ALA A 95 4.06 -7.82 -16.22
CA ALA A 95 5.07 -7.88 -15.18
C ALA A 95 4.43 -8.10 -13.79
N TRP A 96 5.17 -8.75 -12.90
CA TRP A 96 4.81 -8.80 -11.49
C TRP A 96 4.81 -7.38 -10.89
N LYS A 97 3.82 -7.11 -10.05
CA LYS A 97 3.65 -5.89 -9.26
C LYS A 97 3.12 -6.24 -7.87
N ALA A 98 3.43 -5.41 -6.87
CA ALA A 98 2.93 -5.60 -5.51
C ALA A 98 1.39 -5.48 -5.42
N CYS A 99 0.82 -4.54 -6.18
CA CYS A 99 -0.62 -4.26 -6.23
C CYS A 99 -1.14 -4.24 -7.67
N SER A 100 -2.44 -4.47 -7.84
CA SER A 100 -3.13 -4.35 -9.14
C SER A 100 -4.13 -3.21 -9.10
N ASP A 101 -3.88 -2.16 -9.90
CA ASP A 101 -4.79 -1.01 -10.02
C ASP A 101 -6.15 -1.42 -10.59
N ILE A 102 -6.18 -2.44 -11.46
CA ILE A 102 -7.42 -2.97 -12.02
C ILE A 102 -8.27 -3.56 -10.89
N LEU A 103 -7.71 -4.44 -10.06
CA LEU A 103 -8.46 -5.01 -8.95
C LEU A 103 -8.88 -3.93 -7.95
N TRP A 104 -8.01 -2.97 -7.64
CA TRP A 104 -8.33 -1.86 -6.73
C TRP A 104 -9.51 -1.02 -7.22
N ASN A 105 -9.50 -0.61 -8.49
CA ASN A 105 -10.52 0.29 -9.05
C ASN A 105 -11.86 -0.39 -9.35
N TYR A 106 -11.86 -1.71 -9.56
CA TYR A 106 -13.07 -2.46 -9.97
C TYR A 106 -13.56 -3.45 -8.90
N TRP A 107 -12.98 -3.47 -7.71
CA TRP A 107 -13.53 -4.22 -6.58
C TRP A 107 -14.91 -3.69 -6.22
N SER A 108 -15.87 -4.56 -5.90
CA SER A 108 -17.29 -4.17 -5.72
C SER A 108 -17.88 -4.50 -4.35
N ASP A 109 -17.48 -5.60 -3.73
CA ASP A 109 -18.02 -6.03 -2.44
C ASP A 109 -17.12 -5.55 -1.28
N SER A 110 -17.63 -4.61 -0.49
CA SER A 110 -16.90 -4.03 0.64
C SER A 110 -17.89 -3.61 1.74
N PRO A 111 -18.26 -4.52 2.66
CA PRO A 111 -19.13 -4.17 3.79
C PRO A 111 -18.49 -3.07 4.65
N LEU A 112 -19.32 -2.19 5.21
CA LEU A 112 -18.85 -1.07 6.04
C LEU A 112 -18.22 -1.52 7.36
N SER A 113 -18.53 -2.73 7.82
CA SER A 113 -18.06 -3.22 9.11
C SER A 113 -17.91 -4.74 9.11
N MET A 114 -16.84 -5.20 9.74
CA MET A 114 -16.62 -6.61 10.07
C MET A 114 -17.18 -7.00 11.45
N LEU A 115 -17.74 -6.05 12.22
CA LEU A 115 -18.22 -6.29 13.58
C LEU A 115 -19.23 -7.45 13.70
N PRO A 116 -20.20 -7.63 12.78
CA PRO A 116 -21.11 -8.77 12.87
C PRO A 116 -20.39 -10.12 12.78
N ILE A 117 -19.39 -10.23 11.90
CA ILE A 117 -18.58 -11.44 11.73
C ILE A 117 -17.75 -11.70 12.99
N TYR A 118 -17.14 -10.66 13.57
CA TYR A 118 -16.44 -10.81 14.85
C TYR A 118 -17.35 -11.32 15.97
N GLN A 119 -18.59 -10.82 16.06
CA GLN A 119 -19.56 -11.28 17.06
C GLN A 119 -19.93 -12.75 16.87
N GLU A 120 -20.13 -13.18 15.62
CA GLU A 120 -20.37 -14.58 15.26
C GLU A 120 -19.20 -15.47 15.70
N LEU A 121 -17.97 -15.13 15.28
CA LEU A 121 -16.78 -15.91 15.61
C LEU A 121 -16.54 -16.01 17.13
N ILE A 122 -16.73 -14.91 17.86
CA ILE A 122 -16.59 -14.89 19.33
C ILE A 122 -17.65 -15.78 20.00
N ASN A 123 -18.90 -15.77 19.51
CA ASN A 123 -19.97 -16.61 20.05
C ASN A 123 -19.70 -18.10 19.81
N ASP A 124 -19.06 -18.42 18.68
CA ASP A 124 -18.66 -19.78 18.31
C ASP A 124 -17.35 -20.24 18.98
N GLY A 125 -16.69 -19.34 19.72
CA GLY A 125 -15.46 -19.65 20.48
C GLY A 125 -14.18 -19.67 19.64
N LEU A 126 -14.16 -18.95 18.51
CA LEU A 126 -12.98 -18.71 17.66
C LEU A 126 -12.24 -17.43 18.02
#